data_AF-A0A929D2K9-F1
#
_entry.id   AF-A0A929D2K9-F1
#
_cell.length_a   1.000
_cell.length_b   1.000
_cell.length_c   1.000
_cell.angle_alpha   90.00
_cell.angle_beta   90.00
_cell.angle_gamma   90.00
#
_symmetry.space_group_name_H-M   'P 1'
#
loop_
_entity.id
_entity.type
_entity.pdbx_description
1 polymer ?
#
loop_
_entity_poly.entity_id
_entity_poly.type
_entity_poly.pdbx_seq_one_letter_code
_entity_poly.pdbx_strand_id
1 'polypeptide(L)'
;NLKDPAEKNHGVNLKSLATDYVKSYAAYKKKEKAAGNIDYAKVPCVNHPVFKGQPVNYDPREQFVSQLFEEKGIYNIFLDFYRNLVQALYDNKVTNNVYCVNVDAVIAVILLKMVWSPYKEGKISDAEVENAGFTTFLFGRMIGTAIEVDDHTNRGRNMDTRTAASKCSYVG
;
A
#
# COMPACT_ATOMS: atom_id res chain seq x y z
N ASN A 1 19.90 -11.94 6.51
CA ASN A 1 18.73 -12.76 6.88
C ASN A 1 18.02 -12.11 8.06
N LEU A 2 16.84 -11.55 7.81
CA LEU A 2 15.96 -11.00 8.85
C LEU A 2 15.33 -12.14 9.64
N LYS A 3 15.58 -12.20 10.96
CA LYS A 3 15.05 -13.26 11.84
C LYS A 3 13.66 -12.91 12.37
N ASP A 4 13.54 -11.78 13.06
CA ASP A 4 12.28 -11.30 13.62
C ASP A 4 11.93 -9.91 13.04
N PRO A 5 10.81 -9.77 12.31
CA PRO A 5 10.35 -8.50 11.78
C PRO A 5 9.85 -7.51 12.86
N ALA A 6 9.71 -7.95 14.11
CA ALA A 6 9.36 -7.11 15.26
C ALA A 6 10.60 -6.53 15.99
N GLU A 7 11.81 -6.99 15.69
CA GLU A 7 13.02 -6.47 16.36
C GLU A 7 13.46 -5.13 15.76
N LYS A 8 13.52 -4.07 16.57
CA LYS A 8 14.05 -2.76 16.15
C LYS A 8 15.53 -2.80 15.79
N ASN A 9 16.31 -3.63 16.48
CA ASN A 9 17.75 -3.78 16.26
C ASN A 9 18.07 -4.89 15.23
N HIS A 10 17.30 -4.93 14.15
CA HIS A 10 17.39 -5.97 13.10
C HIS A 10 18.67 -5.92 12.25
N GLY A 11 19.51 -4.88 12.39
CA GLY A 11 20.80 -4.76 11.70
C GLY A 11 20.73 -4.52 10.18
N VAL A 12 19.54 -4.22 9.65
CA VAL A 12 19.32 -3.94 8.22
C VAL A 12 19.34 -2.43 7.98
N ASN A 13 20.13 -1.96 7.03
CA ASN A 13 20.10 -0.55 6.60
C ASN A 13 18.94 -0.33 5.62
N LEU A 14 17.75 -0.03 6.16
CA LEU A 14 16.52 0.16 5.36
C LEU A 14 16.64 1.31 4.36
N LYS A 15 17.33 2.40 4.73
CA LYS A 15 17.57 3.53 3.84
C LYS A 15 18.39 3.14 2.62
N SER A 16 19.47 2.38 2.81
CA SER A 16 20.28 1.87 1.70
C SER A 16 19.46 0.94 0.81
N LEU A 17 18.74 -0.02 1.42
CA LEU A 17 17.91 -0.98 0.70
C LEU A 17 16.85 -0.29 -0.16
N ALA A 18 16.14 0.70 0.40
CA ALA A 18 15.17 1.51 -0.32
C ALA A 18 15.82 2.31 -1.46
N THR A 19 16.98 2.92 -1.20
CA THR A 19 17.71 3.70 -2.22
C THR A 19 18.15 2.83 -3.40
N ASP A 20 18.66 1.63 -3.14
CA ASP A 20 19.14 0.72 -4.18
C ASP A 20 17.98 0.20 -5.05
N TYR A 21 16.84 -0.11 -4.42
CA TYR A 21 15.61 -0.43 -5.14
C TYR A 21 15.16 0.75 -6.02
N VAL A 22 15.13 1.97 -5.48
CA VAL A 22 14.66 3.16 -6.20
C VAL A 22 15.55 3.48 -7.39
N LYS A 23 16.88 3.35 -7.27
CA LYS A 23 17.81 3.51 -8.41
C LYS A 23 17.49 2.53 -9.54
N SER A 24 17.27 1.27 -9.19
CA SER A 24 16.91 0.21 -10.15
C SER A 24 15.57 0.51 -10.82
N TYR A 25 14.57 0.91 -10.04
CA TYR A 25 13.25 1.30 -10.53
C TYR A 25 13.30 2.56 -11.41
N ALA A 26 14.14 3.55 -11.08
CA ALA A 26 14.32 4.75 -11.88
C ALA A 26 14.90 4.41 -13.26
N ALA A 27 15.88 3.52 -13.32
CA ALA A 27 16.45 3.03 -14.57
C ALA A 27 15.40 2.28 -15.42
N TYR A 28 14.62 1.38 -14.79
CA TYR A 28 13.49 0.69 -15.41
C TYR A 28 12.46 1.69 -15.99
N LYS A 29 11.96 2.61 -15.16
CA LYS A 29 10.99 3.64 -15.55
C LYS A 29 11.49 4.50 -16.71
N LYS A 30 12.78 4.85 -16.72
CA LYS A 30 13.40 5.61 -17.82
C LYS A 30 13.42 4.80 -19.12
N LYS A 31 13.77 3.51 -19.04
CA LYS A 31 13.78 2.58 -20.19
C LYS A 31 12.38 2.43 -20.79
N GLU A 32 11.37 2.18 -19.97
CA GLU A 32 9.99 2.02 -20.45
C GLU A 32 9.45 3.28 -21.12
N LYS A 33 9.69 4.45 -20.51
CA LYS A 33 9.32 5.74 -21.11
C LYS A 33 10.03 5.99 -22.43
N ALA A 34 11.31 5.64 -22.55
CA ALA A 34 12.06 5.78 -23.79
C ALA A 34 11.53 4.85 -24.89
N ALA A 35 10.97 3.69 -24.52
CA ALA A 35 10.30 2.76 -25.43
C ALA A 35 8.86 3.17 -25.79
N GLY A 36 8.36 4.31 -25.29
CA GLY A 36 6.98 4.76 -25.50
C GLY A 36 5.95 4.02 -24.65
N ASN A 37 6.37 3.14 -23.73
CA ASN A 37 5.45 2.48 -22.81
C ASN A 37 5.06 3.45 -21.68
N ILE A 38 3.80 3.89 -21.70
CA ILE A 38 3.22 4.76 -20.66
C ILE A 38 2.56 3.98 -19.51
N ASP A 39 2.29 2.69 -19.72
CA ASP A 39 1.67 1.76 -18.75
C ASP A 39 2.72 0.85 -18.08
N TYR A 40 3.90 1.38 -17.84
CA TYR A 40 4.93 0.69 -17.06
C TYR A 40 4.45 0.39 -15.64
N ALA A 41 4.97 -0.70 -15.07
CA ALA A 41 4.63 -1.13 -13.72
C ALA A 41 4.98 -0.02 -12.71
N LYS A 42 4.01 0.35 -11.89
CA LYS A 42 4.20 1.32 -10.80
C LYS A 42 4.63 0.57 -9.54
N VAL A 43 5.35 1.26 -8.66
CA VAL A 43 5.61 0.72 -7.31
C VAL A 43 4.24 0.49 -6.63
N PRO A 44 3.94 -0.74 -6.19
CA PRO A 44 2.67 -1.04 -5.57
C PRO A 44 2.57 -0.40 -4.18
N CYS A 45 1.33 -0.21 -3.72
CA CYS A 45 1.00 0.21 -2.35
C CYS A 45 1.59 1.56 -1.89
N VAL A 46 2.08 2.38 -2.83
CA VAL A 46 2.48 3.77 -2.58
C VAL A 46 1.58 4.73 -3.35
N ASN A 47 1.40 5.94 -2.81
CA ASN A 47 0.51 6.99 -3.30
C ASN A 47 -0.99 6.68 -3.11
N HIS A 48 -1.84 7.71 -3.24
CA HIS A 48 -3.29 7.56 -3.18
C HIS A 48 -3.97 8.65 -4.03
N PRO A 49 -5.09 8.35 -4.73
CA PRO A 49 -5.77 9.34 -5.58
C PRO A 49 -6.35 10.53 -4.80
N VAL A 50 -6.67 10.34 -3.52
CA VAL A 50 -7.25 11.36 -2.63
C VAL A 50 -6.18 12.04 -1.77
N PHE A 51 -5.22 11.29 -1.22
CA PHE A 51 -4.22 11.81 -0.28
C PHE A 51 -2.96 12.23 -1.04
N LYS A 52 -3.07 13.33 -1.79
CA LYS A 52 -2.01 13.82 -2.68
C LYS A 52 -1.97 15.35 -2.72
N GLY A 53 -0.88 15.90 -3.26
CA GLY A 53 -0.72 17.32 -3.54
C GLY A 53 0.04 18.11 -2.48
N GLN A 54 0.49 17.46 -1.41
CA GLN A 54 1.37 18.04 -0.39
C GLN A 54 2.85 17.70 -0.69
N PRO A 55 3.80 18.45 -0.12
CA PRO A 55 5.23 18.09 -0.19
C PRO A 55 5.51 16.69 0.37
N VAL A 56 4.82 16.35 1.46
CA VAL A 56 4.77 15.00 2.04
C VAL A 56 3.31 14.62 2.20
N ASN A 57 2.91 13.51 1.59
CA ASN A 57 1.53 13.02 1.65
C ASN A 57 1.40 11.91 2.68
N TYR A 58 0.29 11.88 3.40
CA TYR A 58 -0.01 10.87 4.41
C TYR A 58 -1.39 10.27 4.15
N ASP A 59 -1.50 8.95 4.31
CA ASP A 59 -2.79 8.26 4.40
C ASP A 59 -3.20 8.26 5.88
N PRO A 60 -4.35 8.85 6.26
CA PRO A 60 -4.76 8.93 7.66
C PRO A 60 -4.91 7.54 8.31
N ARG A 61 -5.19 6.49 7.53
CA ARG A 61 -5.30 5.12 8.02
C ARG A 61 -3.93 4.55 8.39
N GLU A 62 -2.90 4.81 7.59
CA GLU A 62 -1.53 4.43 7.91
C GLU A 62 -1.04 5.18 9.15
N GLN A 63 -1.32 6.49 9.24
CA GLN A 63 -0.94 7.29 10.41
C GLN A 63 -1.60 6.78 11.70
N PHE A 64 -2.89 6.44 11.66
CA PHE A 64 -3.59 5.84 12.80
C PHE A 64 -2.94 4.53 13.26
N VAL A 65 -2.68 3.60 12.33
CA VAL A 65 -2.04 2.31 12.67
C VAL A 65 -0.64 2.51 13.21
N SER A 66 0.10 3.48 12.67
CA SER A 66 1.44 3.85 13.09
C SER A 66 1.48 4.35 14.52
N GLN A 67 0.57 5.25 14.87
CA GLN A 67 0.42 5.76 16.23
C GLN A 67 0.04 4.62 17.18
N LEU A 68 -0.91 3.77 16.80
CA LEU A 68 -1.33 2.61 17.59
C LEU A 68 -0.16 1.64 17.85
N PHE A 69 0.70 1.44 16.86
CA PHE A 69 1.90 0.60 17.00
C PHE A 69 2.89 1.21 17.98
N GLU A 70 3.14 2.52 17.89
CA GLU A 70 4.00 3.22 18.83
C GLU A 70 3.48 3.12 20.27
N GLU A 71 2.20 3.42 20.48
CA GLU A 71 1.52 3.34 21.79
C GLU A 71 1.60 1.94 22.40
N LYS A 72 1.53 0.89 21.57
CA LYS A 72 1.62 -0.51 22.00
C LYS A 72 3.05 -1.07 22.03
N GLY A 73 4.06 -0.26 21.69
CA GLY A 73 5.45 -0.73 21.58
C GLY A 73 5.67 -1.76 20.47
N ILE A 74 4.80 -1.81 19.46
CA ILE A 74 4.88 -2.73 18.32
C ILE A 74 5.78 -2.11 17.25
N TYR A 75 6.73 -2.90 16.76
CA TYR A 75 7.54 -2.52 15.60
C TYR A 75 7.26 -3.44 14.41
N ASN A 76 7.31 -2.89 13.20
CA ASN A 76 7.18 -3.65 11.97
C ASN A 76 8.18 -3.11 10.94
N ILE A 77 9.27 -3.84 10.74
CA ILE A 77 10.34 -3.48 9.81
C ILE A 77 9.85 -3.28 8.37
N PHE A 78 8.82 -4.02 7.94
CA PHE A 78 8.30 -3.92 6.58
C PHE A 78 7.53 -2.61 6.37
N LEU A 79 6.81 -2.13 7.37
CA LEU A 79 6.17 -0.81 7.33
C LEU A 79 7.24 0.30 7.33
N ASP A 80 8.28 0.16 8.15
CA ASP A 80 9.39 1.11 8.18
C ASP A 80 10.15 1.14 6.84
N PHE A 81 10.31 -0.02 6.19
CA PHE A 81 10.85 -0.08 4.83
C PHE A 81 10.00 0.74 3.84
N TYR A 82 8.67 0.65 3.89
CA TYR A 82 7.80 1.45 3.00
C TYR A 82 7.95 2.96 3.22
N ARG A 83 8.17 3.40 4.47
CA ARG A 83 8.46 4.81 4.77
C ARG A 83 9.80 5.26 4.19
N ASN A 84 10.82 4.43 4.32
CA ASN A 84 12.13 4.66 3.68
C ASN A 84 12.00 4.66 2.15
N LEU A 85 11.15 3.79 1.58
CA LEU A 85 10.91 3.69 0.14
C LEU A 85 10.28 4.95 -0.45
N VAL A 86 9.21 5.47 0.16
CA VAL A 86 8.56 6.70 -0.33
C VAL A 86 9.45 7.93 -0.21
N GLN A 87 10.29 7.99 0.84
CA GLN A 87 11.30 9.02 0.98
C GLN A 87 12.38 8.89 -0.10
N ALA A 88 12.91 7.68 -0.32
CA ALA A 88 13.92 7.42 -1.32
C ALA A 88 13.44 7.75 -2.75
N LEU A 89 12.17 7.47 -3.08
CA LEU A 89 11.55 7.84 -4.36
C LEU A 89 11.63 9.36 -4.61
N TYR A 90 11.37 10.16 -3.58
CA TYR A 90 11.46 11.62 -3.66
C TYR A 90 12.92 12.10 -3.71
N ASP A 91 13.78 11.58 -2.84
CA ASP A 91 15.20 11.97 -2.75
C ASP A 91 15.94 11.74 -4.08
N ASN A 92 15.60 10.65 -4.78
CA ASN A 92 16.14 10.29 -6.09
C ASN A 92 15.36 10.90 -7.27
N LYS A 93 14.44 11.84 -7.02
CA LYS A 93 13.67 12.57 -8.05
C LYS A 93 12.84 11.66 -8.98
N VAL A 94 12.42 10.49 -8.48
CA VAL A 94 11.50 9.59 -9.20
C VAL A 94 10.06 10.09 -9.10
N THR A 95 9.74 10.79 -8.01
CA THR A 95 8.47 11.43 -7.70
C THR A 95 8.71 12.91 -7.32
N ASN A 96 7.71 13.77 -7.52
CA ASN A 96 7.83 15.21 -7.24
C ASN A 96 7.63 15.54 -5.75
N ASN A 97 7.04 14.62 -5.00
CA ASN A 97 6.73 14.72 -3.59
C ASN A 97 6.89 13.34 -2.93
N VAL A 98 6.95 13.31 -1.61
CA VAL A 98 6.94 12.07 -0.84
C VAL A 98 5.53 11.50 -0.90
N TYR A 99 5.38 10.33 -1.49
CA TYR A 99 4.10 9.63 -1.57
C TYR A 99 3.68 9.12 -0.20
N CYS A 100 2.37 9.00 0.04
CA CYS A 100 1.89 8.28 1.20
C CYS A 100 2.13 6.78 1.03
N VAL A 101 2.30 6.07 2.15
CA VAL A 101 2.12 4.63 2.21
C VAL A 101 0.62 4.37 2.31
N ASN A 102 0.04 3.63 1.37
CA ASN A 102 -1.42 3.44 1.35
C ASN A 102 -1.85 2.30 2.31
N VAL A 103 -3.16 2.18 2.54
CA VAL A 103 -3.68 1.11 3.44
C VAL A 103 -3.38 -0.30 2.96
N ASP A 104 -3.22 -0.52 1.65
CA ASP A 104 -2.91 -1.84 1.10
C ASP A 104 -1.52 -2.30 1.56
N ALA A 105 -0.53 -1.39 1.55
CA ALA A 105 0.78 -1.64 2.14
C ALA A 105 0.65 -1.99 3.62
N VAL A 106 -0.13 -1.23 4.38
CA VAL A 106 -0.33 -1.45 5.82
C VAL A 106 -0.89 -2.84 6.10
N ILE A 107 -1.93 -3.26 5.38
CA ILE A 107 -2.51 -4.60 5.52
C ILE A 107 -1.47 -5.67 5.16
N ALA A 108 -0.80 -5.53 4.01
CA ALA A 108 0.17 -6.49 3.52
C ALA A 108 1.36 -6.67 4.49
N VAL A 109 1.93 -5.57 5.00
CA VAL A 109 3.10 -5.64 5.89
C VAL A 109 2.77 -6.15 7.28
N ILE A 110 1.54 -5.95 7.77
CA ILE A 110 1.08 -6.54 9.03
C ILE A 110 0.95 -8.05 8.88
N LEU A 111 0.31 -8.50 7.80
CA LEU A 111 0.16 -9.93 7.53
C LEU A 111 1.51 -10.60 7.31
N LEU A 112 2.38 -9.99 6.50
CA LEU A 112 3.75 -10.49 6.29
C LEU A 112 4.52 -10.60 7.60
N LYS A 113 4.39 -9.63 8.52
CA LYS A 113 4.95 -9.72 9.86
C LYS A 113 4.40 -10.92 10.64
N MET A 114 3.09 -11.17 10.58
CA MET A 114 2.46 -12.28 11.30
C MET A 114 2.88 -13.65 10.77
N VAL A 115 3.06 -13.78 9.46
CA VAL A 115 3.38 -15.06 8.80
C VAL A 115 4.86 -15.22 8.44
N TRP A 116 5.73 -14.31 8.88
CA TRP A 116 7.14 -14.27 8.48
C TRP A 116 7.88 -15.57 8.78
N SER A 117 7.70 -16.12 9.98
CA SER A 117 8.39 -17.35 10.39
C SER A 117 8.02 -18.56 9.50
N PRO A 118 6.72 -18.94 9.36
CA PRO A 118 6.36 -20.04 8.47
C PRO A 118 6.71 -19.77 7.00
N TYR A 119 6.67 -18.51 6.56
CA TYR A 119 7.13 -18.13 5.22
C TYR A 119 8.62 -18.41 5.02
N LYS A 120 9.47 -17.97 5.96
CA LYS A 120 10.91 -18.18 5.90
C LYS A 120 11.33 -19.64 6.01
N GLU A 121 10.52 -20.45 6.69
CA GLU A 121 10.69 -21.90 6.80
C GLU A 121 10.17 -22.66 5.56
N GLY A 122 9.55 -21.96 4.59
CA GLY A 122 8.97 -22.58 3.40
C GLY A 122 7.69 -23.38 3.67
N LYS A 123 7.05 -23.17 4.82
CA LYS A 123 5.79 -23.82 5.19
C LYS A 123 4.58 -23.21 4.49
N ILE A 124 4.71 -21.96 4.04
CA ILE A 124 3.74 -21.27 3.20
C ILE A 124 4.45 -20.68 1.99
N SER A 125 3.79 -20.73 0.85
CA SER A 125 4.23 -20.22 -0.44
C SER A 125 3.99 -18.73 -0.59
N ASP A 126 4.63 -18.11 -1.59
CA ASP A 126 4.37 -16.71 -1.97
C ASP A 126 2.87 -16.48 -2.25
N ALA A 127 2.24 -17.41 -2.98
CA ALA A 127 0.82 -17.34 -3.33
C ALA A 127 -0.10 -17.39 -2.09
N GLU A 128 0.26 -18.15 -1.05
CA GLU A 128 -0.50 -18.19 0.20
C GLU A 128 -0.38 -16.88 0.98
N VAL A 129 0.80 -16.26 1.01
CA VAL A 129 1.01 -14.94 1.64
C VAL A 129 0.21 -13.86 0.90
N GLU A 130 0.24 -13.86 -0.43
CA GLU A 130 -0.54 -12.95 -1.26
C GLU A 130 -2.05 -13.12 -1.04
N ASN A 131 -2.54 -14.36 -1.07
CA ASN A 131 -3.94 -14.68 -0.82
C ASN A 131 -4.40 -14.23 0.57
N ALA A 132 -3.58 -14.38 1.62
CA ALA A 132 -3.91 -13.90 2.96
C ALA A 132 -4.16 -12.39 3.00
N GLY A 133 -3.36 -11.62 2.23
CA GLY A 133 -3.55 -10.19 1.99
C GLY A 133 -4.91 -9.87 1.39
N PHE A 134 -5.23 -10.51 0.26
CA PHE A 134 -6.50 -10.33 -0.43
C PHE A 134 -7.71 -10.74 0.41
N THR A 135 -7.64 -11.89 1.10
CA THR A 135 -8.73 -12.39 1.93
C THR A 135 -9.04 -11.45 3.09
N THR A 136 -8.01 -10.88 3.74
CA THR A 136 -8.19 -9.89 4.82
C THR A 136 -8.89 -8.63 4.32
N PHE A 137 -8.47 -8.12 3.16
CA PHE A 137 -9.13 -6.98 2.53
C PHE A 137 -10.58 -7.30 2.15
N LEU A 138 -10.82 -8.47 1.57
CA LEU A 138 -12.15 -8.93 1.17
C LEU A 138 -13.11 -8.97 2.36
N PHE A 139 -12.71 -9.59 3.49
CA PHE A 139 -13.58 -9.64 4.67
C PHE A 139 -13.89 -8.25 5.23
N GLY A 140 -12.89 -7.39 5.36
CA GLY A 140 -13.12 -6.01 5.81
C GLY A 140 -14.07 -5.25 4.88
N ARG A 141 -13.92 -5.42 3.56
CA ARG A 141 -14.80 -4.79 2.57
C ARG A 141 -16.21 -5.35 2.61
N MET A 142 -16.39 -6.67 2.75
CA MET A 142 -17.72 -7.30 2.82
C MET A 142 -18.52 -6.80 4.03
N ILE A 143 -17.88 -6.58 5.18
CA ILE A 143 -18.55 -6.00 6.36
C ILE A 143 -19.08 -4.60 6.02
N GLY A 144 -18.25 -3.73 5.44
CA GLY A 144 -18.67 -2.38 5.03
C GLY A 144 -19.80 -2.42 4.00
N THR A 145 -19.72 -3.29 2.99
CA THR A 145 -20.78 -3.46 2.00
C THR A 145 -22.08 -3.94 2.61
N ALA A 146 -22.03 -4.90 3.55
CA ALA A 146 -23.23 -5.40 4.22
C ALA A 146 -23.91 -4.31 5.06
N ILE A 147 -23.12 -3.49 5.76
CA ILE A 147 -23.63 -2.34 6.53
C ILE A 147 -24.23 -1.28 5.60
N GLU A 148 -23.60 -1.00 4.46
CA GLU A 148 -24.14 -0.08 3.45
C GLU A 148 -25.49 -0.57 2.92
N VAL A 149 -25.62 -1.88 2.64
CA VAL A 149 -26.90 -2.48 2.23
C VAL A 149 -27.97 -2.31 3.31
N ASP A 150 -27.63 -2.56 4.58
CA ASP A 150 -28.56 -2.38 5.71
C ASP A 150 -28.98 -0.90 5.87
N ASP A 151 -28.02 0.03 5.75
CA ASP A 151 -28.29 1.47 5.83
C ASP A 151 -29.26 1.90 4.72
N HIS A 152 -29.06 1.46 3.48
CA HIS A 152 -30.00 1.79 2.39
C HIS A 152 -31.37 1.12 2.53
N THR A 153 -31.43 -0.07 3.13
CA THR A 153 -32.69 -0.78 3.34
C THR A 153 -33.53 -0.13 4.44
N ASN A 154 -32.89 0.36 5.50
CA ASN A 154 -33.58 0.80 6.72
C ASN A 154 -33.64 2.33 6.90
N ARG A 155 -32.70 3.08 6.31
CA ARG A 155 -32.53 4.53 6.55
C ARG A 155 -32.34 5.35 5.27
N GLY A 156 -31.80 4.73 4.23
CA GLY A 156 -31.56 5.37 2.94
C GLY A 156 -32.85 5.63 2.17
N ARG A 157 -32.77 6.58 1.24
CA ARG A 157 -33.75 6.70 0.16
C ARG A 157 -33.25 5.85 -1.00
N ASN A 158 -34.13 5.34 -1.84
CA ASN A 158 -33.74 4.71 -3.11
C ASN A 158 -32.77 5.62 -3.87
N MET A 159 -31.51 5.20 -3.98
CA MET A 159 -30.51 5.90 -4.77
C MET A 159 -30.62 5.43 -6.22
N ASP A 160 -30.87 6.36 -7.14
CA ASP A 160 -30.62 6.11 -8.55
C ASP A 160 -29.10 6.02 -8.76
N THR A 161 -28.58 4.79 -8.89
CA THR A 161 -27.15 4.52 -9.06
C THR A 161 -26.69 4.68 -10.51
N ARG A 162 -27.58 5.05 -11.43
CA ARG A 162 -27.21 5.31 -12.83
C ARG A 162 -26.37 6.57 -12.91
N THR A 163 -25.35 6.55 -13.77
CA THR A 163 -24.65 7.78 -14.15
C THR A 163 -25.63 8.65 -14.93
N ALA A 164 -25.79 9.92 -14.52
CA ALA A 164 -26.67 10.86 -15.21
C ALA A 164 -26.32 10.94 -16.69
N ALA A 165 -27.32 10.91 -17.57
CA ALA A 165 -27.10 10.91 -19.03
C ALA A 165 -26.22 12.08 -19.51
N SER A 166 -26.30 13.23 -18.86
CA SER A 166 -25.46 14.40 -19.13
C SER A 166 -23.97 14.20 -18.85
N LYS A 167 -23.60 13.15 -18.11
CA LYS A 167 -22.21 12.73 -17.85
C LYS A 167 -21.77 11.55 -18.71
N CYS A 168 -22.65 11.01 -19.54
CA CYS A 168 -22.33 9.95 -20.49
C CYS A 168 -21.99 10.54 -21.86
N SER A 169 -20.97 10.00 -22.53
CA SER A 169 -20.66 10.29 -23.93
C SER A 169 -20.93 9.05 -24.78
N TYR A 170 -21.57 9.24 -25.93
CA TYR A 170 -21.69 8.16 -26.91
C TYR A 170 -20.34 7.90 -27.57
N VAL A 171 -19.90 6.65 -27.58
CA VAL A 171 -18.69 6.20 -28.27
C VAL A 171 -19.14 5.15 -29.27
N GLY A 172 -19.34 5.56 -30.52
CA GLY A 172 -19.74 4.71 -31.64
C GLY A 172 -19.08 5.18 -32.92
#